data_AF-V9L0H8-F1
#
_entry.id   AF-V9L0H8-F1
#
_cell.length_a   1.000
_cell.length_b   1.000
_cell.length_c   1.000
_cell.angle_alpha   90.00
_cell.angle_beta   90.00
_cell.angle_gamma   90.00
#
_symmetry.space_group_name_H-M   'P 1'
#
loop_
_entity.id
_entity.type
_entity.pdbx_description
1 polymer ?
#
loop_
_entity_poly.entity_id
_entity_poly.type
_entity_poly.pdbx_seq_one_letter_code
_entity_poly.pdbx_strand_id
1 'polypeptide(L)'
;ERLQTALSLYSTSLCGLVLLVDNRINSYSGIKRDFATVSHECTDFHFPRVEQQLEIVQQVVLFASAQRNKKAKEKAELLNGNGGNEDKSKNAERNPSNILPGEFYISRHSNLSEVHVVFHLCVDDNLRSNNINARDPAIMGLRNILKVCCTHDITTITIPLLLVHDMSEEMTIPWCLKRAELVFKCVKGFMMEMASWDGGTSRTVQFLVPQSISEEMFYQLSNMLPQIFRVSSTLTLTSKTPIKNNSH
;
A
#
# COMPACT_ATOMS: atom_id res chain seq x y z
N GLU A 1 -23.64 -10.40 -11.81
CA GLU A 1 -22.55 -9.45 -11.47
C GLU A 1 -23.04 -8.17 -10.79
N ARG A 2 -23.81 -7.26 -11.42
CA ARG A 2 -24.21 -5.98 -10.78
C ARG A 2 -24.94 -6.08 -9.43
N LEU A 3 -25.84 -7.06 -9.25
CA LEU A 3 -26.53 -7.27 -7.97
C LEU A 3 -25.56 -7.71 -6.85
N GLN A 4 -24.51 -8.45 -7.21
CA GLN A 4 -23.51 -8.98 -6.27
C GLN A 4 -22.59 -7.85 -5.78
N THR A 5 -22.17 -6.94 -6.66
CA THR A 5 -21.42 -5.74 -6.26
C THR A 5 -22.28 -4.80 -5.39
N ALA A 6 -23.56 -4.62 -5.71
CA ALA A 6 -24.47 -3.86 -4.87
C ALA A 6 -24.63 -4.47 -3.47
N LEU A 7 -24.77 -5.79 -3.36
CA LEU A 7 -24.82 -6.49 -2.07
C LEU A 7 -23.50 -6.35 -1.30
N SER A 8 -22.36 -6.42 -1.99
CA SER A 8 -21.04 -6.28 -1.35
C SER A 8 -20.75 -4.84 -0.88
N LEU A 9 -21.20 -3.81 -1.61
CA LEU A 9 -21.04 -2.41 -1.19
C LEU A 9 -21.74 -2.07 0.12
N TYR A 10 -22.91 -2.67 0.35
CA TYR A 10 -23.69 -2.51 1.58
C TYR A 10 -23.41 -3.62 2.60
N SER A 11 -22.47 -4.52 2.29
CA SER A 11 -22.01 -5.54 3.22
C SER A 11 -20.89 -5.03 4.11
N THR A 12 -20.55 -5.82 5.12
CA THR A 12 -19.34 -5.63 5.95
C THR A 12 -18.07 -6.19 5.28
N SER A 13 -18.09 -6.51 3.99
CA SER A 13 -16.98 -7.12 3.26
C SER A 13 -16.50 -6.25 2.09
N LEU A 14 -15.94 -5.08 2.41
CA LEU A 14 -15.34 -4.21 1.40
C LEU A 14 -14.02 -4.81 0.88
N CYS A 15 -13.74 -4.51 -0.40
CA CYS A 15 -12.60 -5.02 -1.15
C CYS A 15 -11.79 -3.85 -1.70
N GLY A 16 -10.50 -3.87 -1.43
CA GLY A 16 -9.52 -2.88 -1.84
C GLY A 16 -8.58 -3.40 -2.92
N LEU A 17 -8.08 -2.52 -3.77
CA LEU A 17 -7.02 -2.77 -4.73
C LEU A 17 -5.92 -1.71 -4.59
N VAL A 18 -4.65 -2.12 -4.59
CA VAL A 18 -3.53 -1.19 -4.68
C VAL A 18 -3.11 -1.02 -6.14
N LEU A 19 -3.20 0.21 -6.64
CA LEU A 19 -2.77 0.61 -7.96
C LEU A 19 -1.54 1.52 -7.85
N LEU A 20 -0.43 1.14 -8.49
CA LEU A 20 0.79 1.94 -8.48
C LEU A 20 0.70 3.05 -9.53
N VAL A 21 0.98 4.29 -9.14
CA VAL A 21 0.83 5.47 -9.99
C VAL A 21 2.01 6.43 -9.87
N ASP A 22 2.17 7.30 -10.86
CA ASP A 22 3.09 8.44 -10.76
C ASP A 22 2.56 9.54 -9.82
N ASN A 23 3.37 10.59 -9.63
CA ASN A 23 3.09 11.67 -8.69
C ASN A 23 2.00 12.66 -9.12
N ARG A 24 1.45 12.53 -10.33
CA ARG A 24 0.42 13.42 -10.87
C ARG A 24 -0.96 12.79 -10.68
N ILE A 25 -1.89 13.57 -10.14
CA ILE A 25 -3.28 13.16 -9.96
C ILE A 25 -4.04 13.48 -11.25
N ASN A 26 -4.18 12.48 -12.13
CA ASN A 26 -4.91 12.58 -13.39
C ASN A 26 -5.23 11.18 -13.94
N SER A 27 -5.93 11.10 -15.08
CA SER A 27 -6.32 9.85 -15.74
C SER A 27 -5.82 9.74 -17.19
N TYR A 28 -4.83 10.54 -17.60
CA TYR A 28 -4.53 10.72 -19.04
C TYR A 28 -3.48 9.76 -19.62
N SER A 29 -2.68 9.07 -18.79
CA SER A 29 -1.54 8.28 -19.27
C SER A 29 -1.32 6.98 -18.52
N GLY A 30 -0.76 6.00 -19.24
CA GLY A 30 -0.36 4.69 -18.70
C GLY A 30 -1.51 3.99 -17.98
N ILE A 31 -1.18 3.30 -16.90
CA ILE A 31 -2.13 2.52 -16.11
C ILE A 31 -3.32 3.34 -15.59
N LYS A 32 -3.16 4.65 -15.33
CA LYS A 32 -4.25 5.51 -14.87
C LYS A 32 -5.32 5.70 -15.94
N ARG A 33 -4.91 5.74 -17.21
CA ARG A 33 -5.82 5.82 -18.36
C ARG A 33 -6.55 4.51 -18.57
N ASP A 34 -5.85 3.40 -18.46
CA ASP A 34 -6.42 2.07 -18.66
C ASP A 34 -7.43 1.79 -17.53
N PHE A 35 -7.07 2.12 -16.28
CA PHE A 35 -7.98 2.12 -15.14
C PHE A 35 -9.22 3.00 -15.34
N ALA A 36 -9.02 4.24 -15.81
CA ALA A 36 -10.14 5.13 -16.09
C ALA A 36 -11.04 4.54 -17.18
N THR A 37 -10.47 3.95 -18.23
CA THR A 37 -11.24 3.29 -19.30
C THR A 37 -12.14 2.21 -18.74
N VAL A 38 -11.61 1.28 -17.94
CA VAL A 38 -12.38 0.22 -17.27
C VAL A 38 -13.46 0.82 -16.35
N SER A 39 -13.12 1.87 -15.61
CA SER A 39 -14.08 2.57 -14.74
C SER A 39 -15.21 3.28 -15.52
N HIS A 40 -15.09 3.46 -16.83
CA HIS A 40 -16.14 4.04 -17.68
C HIS A 40 -16.98 2.98 -18.41
N GLU A 41 -16.55 1.72 -18.43
CA GLU A 41 -17.30 0.65 -19.11
C GLU A 41 -18.67 0.40 -18.48
N CYS A 42 -18.82 0.72 -17.19
CA CYS A 42 -20.08 0.64 -16.47
C CYS A 42 -20.38 1.97 -15.75
N THR A 43 -21.65 2.36 -15.74
CA THR A 43 -22.09 3.54 -14.99
C THR A 43 -22.04 3.27 -13.49
N ASP A 44 -21.34 4.14 -12.76
CA ASP A 44 -21.40 4.20 -11.30
C ASP A 44 -22.58 5.08 -10.87
N PHE A 45 -23.47 4.53 -10.04
CA PHE A 45 -24.65 5.25 -9.53
C PHE A 45 -24.51 5.65 -8.06
N HIS A 46 -23.47 5.20 -7.38
CA HIS A 46 -23.28 5.41 -5.95
C HIS A 46 -22.19 6.43 -5.66
N PHE A 47 -21.10 6.41 -6.42
CA PHE A 47 -19.99 7.33 -6.28
C PHE A 47 -19.88 8.30 -7.46
N PRO A 48 -19.29 9.49 -7.24
CA PRO A 48 -18.93 10.39 -8.33
C PRO A 48 -18.02 9.69 -9.35
N ARG A 49 -18.05 10.17 -10.60
CA ARG A 49 -17.12 9.70 -11.64
C ARG A 49 -15.68 9.88 -11.20
N VAL A 50 -14.78 9.05 -11.76
CA VAL A 50 -13.38 9.04 -11.37
C VAL A 50 -12.73 10.42 -11.55
N GLU A 51 -13.09 11.16 -12.60
CA GLU A 51 -12.62 12.54 -12.84
C GLU A 51 -12.96 13.46 -11.68
N GLN A 52 -14.22 13.43 -11.23
CA GLN A 52 -14.68 14.28 -10.14
C GLN A 52 -14.01 13.88 -8.81
N GLN A 53 -13.78 12.59 -8.58
CA GLN A 53 -13.01 12.13 -7.43
C GLN A 53 -11.56 12.64 -7.48
N LEU A 54 -10.92 12.60 -8.65
CA LEU A 54 -9.55 13.11 -8.85
C LEU A 54 -9.46 14.63 -8.64
N GLU A 55 -10.47 15.39 -9.08
CA GLU A 55 -10.55 16.84 -8.82
C GLU A 55 -10.62 17.13 -7.32
N ILE A 56 -11.45 16.40 -6.57
CA ILE A 56 -11.55 16.54 -5.12
C ILE A 56 -10.21 16.21 -4.46
N VAL A 57 -9.58 15.10 -4.86
CA VAL A 57 -8.25 14.70 -4.36
C VAL A 57 -7.22 15.80 -4.65
N GLN A 58 -7.25 16.38 -5.84
CA GLN A 58 -6.33 17.44 -6.23
C GLN A 58 -6.44 18.66 -5.33
N GLN A 59 -7.66 19.07 -4.96
CA GLN A 59 -7.88 20.18 -4.01
C GLN A 59 -7.36 19.86 -2.61
N VAL A 60 -7.61 18.63 -2.13
CA VAL A 60 -7.10 18.17 -0.81
C VAL A 60 -5.57 18.19 -0.79
N VAL A 61 -4.92 17.75 -1.87
CA VAL A 61 -3.45 17.76 -1.96
C VAL A 61 -2.89 19.19 -1.98
N LEU A 62 -3.50 20.10 -2.73
CA LEU A 62 -3.09 21.51 -2.73
C LEU A 62 -3.20 22.14 -1.33
N PHE A 63 -4.31 21.88 -0.64
CA PHE A 63 -4.52 22.35 0.73
C PHE A 63 -3.48 21.76 1.70
N ALA A 64 -3.26 20.45 1.65
CA ALA A 64 -2.27 19.78 2.49
C ALA A 64 -0.84 20.28 2.20
N SER A 65 -0.51 20.51 0.94
CA SER A 65 0.78 21.06 0.51
C SER A 65 1.01 22.47 1.07
N ALA A 66 -0.01 23.35 0.98
CA ALA A 66 0.05 24.69 1.55
C ALA A 66 0.28 24.66 3.08
N GLN A 67 -0.39 23.75 3.79
CA GLN A 67 -0.18 23.58 5.24
C GLN A 67 1.23 23.10 5.58
N ARG A 68 1.77 22.14 4.83
CA ARG A 68 3.15 21.66 5.01
C ARG A 68 4.17 22.79 4.79
N ASN A 69 3.98 23.58 3.75
CA ASN A 69 4.86 24.71 3.44
C ASN A 69 4.81 25.79 4.52
N LYS A 70 3.61 26.11 5.05
CA LYS A 70 3.47 27.04 6.16
C LYS A 70 4.23 26.58 7.40
N LYS A 71 4.04 25.31 7.81
CA LYS A 71 4.73 24.73 8.97
C LYS A 71 6.25 24.65 8.79
N ALA A 72 6.71 24.36 7.57
CA ALA A 72 8.14 24.35 7.25
C ALA A 72 8.74 25.76 7.36
N LYS A 73 8.03 26.78 6.87
CA LYS A 73 8.44 28.19 6.98
C LYS A 73 8.50 28.65 8.44
N GLU A 74 7.47 28.39 9.23
CA GLU A 74 7.44 28.70 10.66
C GLU A 74 8.60 28.03 11.42
N LYS A 75 8.88 26.75 11.11
CA LYS A 75 10.02 26.03 11.71
C LYS A 75 11.37 26.62 11.30
N ALA A 76 11.51 27.06 10.04
CA ALA A 76 12.73 27.70 9.57
C ALA A 76 12.95 29.07 10.23
N GLU A 77 11.89 29.85 10.41
CA GLU A 77 11.92 31.15 11.10
C GLU A 77 12.32 31.01 12.58
N LEU A 78 11.89 29.94 13.26
CA LEU A 78 12.31 29.62 14.63
C LEU A 78 13.77 29.16 14.75
N LEU A 79 14.35 28.60 13.69
CA LEU A 79 15.73 28.08 13.67
C LEU A 79 16.76 29.12 13.18
N ASN A 80 16.34 30.13 12.40
CA ASN A 80 17.22 31.14 11.79
C ASN A 80 17.55 32.34 12.72
N GLY A 81 17.76 32.06 14.01
CA GLY A 81 18.25 33.06 14.97
C GLY A 81 19.74 33.40 14.87
N ASN A 82 20.52 32.76 14.00
CA ASN A 82 21.94 33.11 13.79
C ASN A 82 22.43 32.75 12.38
N GLY A 83 22.85 33.77 11.64
CA GLY A 83 24.01 33.75 10.73
C GLY A 83 23.97 32.80 9.52
N GLY A 84 23.88 33.38 8.33
CA GLY A 84 23.79 32.69 7.05
C GLY A 84 24.82 31.61 6.76
N ASN A 85 24.38 30.59 6.03
CA ASN A 85 25.11 30.13 4.87
C ASN A 85 24.12 29.56 3.84
N GLU A 86 24.24 30.08 2.61
CA GLU A 86 23.45 29.74 1.43
C GLU A 86 23.78 28.33 0.90
N ASP A 87 23.56 27.29 1.70
CA ASP A 87 23.47 25.96 1.13
C ASP A 87 22.10 25.83 0.48
N LYS A 88 22.07 26.21 -0.80
CA LYS A 88 20.99 26.04 -1.77
C LYS A 88 20.37 24.66 -1.61
N SER A 89 19.37 24.60 -0.74
CA SER A 89 18.56 23.41 -0.54
C SER A 89 17.98 23.09 -1.91
N LYS A 90 18.33 21.92 -2.44
CA LYS A 90 17.77 21.31 -3.64
C LYS A 90 16.27 20.96 -3.47
N ASN A 91 15.52 21.76 -2.69
CA ASN A 91 14.07 21.83 -2.76
C ASN A 91 13.71 22.61 -4.03
N ALA A 92 14.08 22.01 -5.17
CA ALA A 92 13.55 22.37 -6.47
C ALA A 92 12.03 22.50 -6.35
N GLU A 93 11.49 23.54 -6.98
CA GLU A 93 10.09 23.89 -7.14
C GLU A 93 9.20 22.64 -7.27
N ARG A 94 8.77 22.10 -6.13
CA ARG A 94 7.84 20.97 -6.11
C ARG A 94 6.50 21.53 -6.50
N ASN A 95 5.95 21.00 -7.60
CA ASN A 95 4.59 21.33 -7.98
C ASN A 95 3.66 20.97 -6.80
N PRO A 96 2.96 21.95 -6.20
CA PRO A 96 2.12 21.71 -5.02
C PRO A 96 0.95 20.75 -5.31
N SER A 97 0.63 20.51 -6.59
CA SER A 97 -0.38 19.55 -7.02
C SER A 97 0.08 18.09 -6.95
N ASN A 98 1.38 17.83 -6.80
CA ASN A 98 1.93 16.48 -6.85
C ASN A 98 2.01 15.85 -5.45
N ILE A 99 1.71 14.56 -5.40
CA ILE A 99 1.94 13.72 -4.23
C ILE A 99 3.37 13.20 -4.19
N LEU A 100 3.82 12.76 -3.03
CA LEU A 100 5.18 12.23 -2.83
C LEU A 100 5.20 10.69 -2.91
N PRO A 101 6.34 10.09 -3.29
CA PRO A 101 6.49 8.64 -3.22
C PRO A 101 6.13 8.11 -1.83
N GLY A 102 5.34 7.03 -1.79
CA GLY A 102 4.79 6.45 -0.56
C GLY A 102 3.51 7.10 -0.03
N GLU A 103 3.12 8.27 -0.54
CA GLU A 103 1.77 8.80 -0.35
C GLU A 103 0.79 8.09 -1.28
N PHE A 104 -0.48 8.05 -0.91
CA PHE A 104 -1.54 7.48 -1.73
C PHE A 104 -2.82 8.30 -1.62
N TYR A 105 -3.68 8.18 -2.61
CA TYR A 105 -5.04 8.67 -2.57
C TYR A 105 -6.02 7.54 -2.86
N ILE A 106 -7.29 7.77 -2.57
CA ILE A 106 -8.33 6.76 -2.65
C ILE A 106 -9.40 7.22 -3.63
N SER A 107 -9.83 6.30 -4.49
CA SER A 107 -11.08 6.42 -5.25
C SER A 107 -12.02 5.28 -4.90
N ARG A 108 -13.32 5.51 -4.96
CA ARG A 108 -14.37 4.56 -4.60
C ARG A 108 -15.22 4.23 -5.80
N HIS A 109 -15.62 2.96 -5.92
CA HIS A 109 -16.26 2.43 -7.12
C HIS A 109 -17.37 1.45 -6.74
N SER A 110 -18.51 1.56 -7.41
CA SER A 110 -19.62 0.59 -7.34
C SER A 110 -19.78 -0.22 -8.63
N ASN A 111 -19.07 0.19 -9.67
CA ASN A 111 -19.16 -0.34 -11.02
C ASN A 111 -18.02 -1.30 -11.38
N LEU A 112 -17.00 -1.43 -10.52
CA LEU A 112 -15.93 -2.40 -10.68
C LEU A 112 -16.31 -3.73 -9.99
N SER A 113 -16.02 -4.85 -10.65
CA SER A 113 -16.29 -6.17 -10.08
C SER A 113 -15.36 -6.42 -8.90
N GLU A 114 -15.93 -6.72 -7.73
CA GLU A 114 -15.21 -7.08 -6.50
C GLU A 114 -14.14 -6.07 -6.02
N VAL A 115 -14.18 -4.83 -6.50
CA VAL A 115 -13.27 -3.75 -6.09
C VAL A 115 -14.09 -2.52 -5.74
N HIS A 116 -14.16 -2.21 -4.46
CA HIS A 116 -14.93 -1.09 -3.93
C HIS A 116 -14.07 0.14 -3.68
N VAL A 117 -12.79 -0.08 -3.36
CA VAL A 117 -11.83 0.95 -2.98
C VAL A 117 -10.54 0.74 -3.75
N VAL A 118 -10.04 1.77 -4.43
CA VAL A 118 -8.75 1.72 -5.12
C VAL A 118 -7.80 2.69 -4.44
N PHE A 119 -6.71 2.15 -3.92
CA PHE A 119 -5.59 2.87 -3.33
C PHE A 119 -4.55 3.17 -4.41
N HIS A 120 -4.47 4.41 -4.82
CA HIS A 120 -3.51 4.89 -5.81
C HIS A 120 -2.20 5.26 -5.11
N LEU A 121 -1.28 4.29 -5.01
CA LEU A 121 0.01 4.44 -4.34
C LEU A 121 1.02 5.12 -5.26
N CYS A 122 1.50 6.30 -4.86
CA CYS A 122 2.56 7.01 -5.56
C CYS A 122 3.88 6.26 -5.44
N VAL A 123 4.45 5.92 -6.57
CA VAL A 123 5.78 5.33 -6.69
C VAL A 123 6.64 6.16 -7.64
N ASP A 124 7.94 5.99 -7.55
CA ASP A 124 8.91 6.59 -8.46
C ASP A 124 9.80 5.53 -9.09
N ASP A 125 10.70 5.95 -9.99
CA ASP A 125 11.60 5.02 -10.69
C ASP A 125 12.66 4.40 -9.76
N ASN A 126 12.86 4.92 -8.54
CA ASN A 126 13.76 4.29 -7.56
C ASN A 126 13.27 2.89 -7.18
N LEU A 127 11.96 2.65 -7.33
CA LEU A 127 11.35 1.34 -7.11
C LEU A 127 11.90 0.27 -8.05
N ARG A 128 12.46 0.64 -9.22
CA ARG A 128 13.12 -0.31 -10.14
C ARG A 128 14.54 -0.66 -9.72
N SER A 129 15.15 0.14 -8.84
CA SER A 129 16.54 -0.06 -8.40
C SER A 129 16.74 -1.39 -7.66
N ASN A 130 17.94 -1.97 -7.73
CA ASN A 130 18.26 -3.21 -7.02
C ASN A 130 18.35 -3.06 -5.49
N ASN A 131 18.25 -1.84 -4.95
CA ASN A 131 18.55 -1.50 -3.55
C ASN A 131 17.31 -1.23 -2.68
N ILE A 132 16.12 -1.63 -3.15
CA ILE A 132 14.89 -1.55 -2.35
C ILE A 132 15.05 -2.26 -0.99
N ASN A 133 14.46 -1.67 0.05
CA ASN A 133 14.48 -2.19 1.42
C ASN A 133 13.19 -1.81 2.17
N ALA A 134 13.06 -2.20 3.44
CA ALA A 134 11.84 -1.98 4.23
C ALA A 134 11.50 -0.50 4.51
N ARG A 135 12.45 0.43 4.33
CA ARG A 135 12.23 1.88 4.43
C ARG A 135 11.91 2.53 3.09
N ASP A 136 11.80 1.74 2.03
CA ASP A 136 11.38 2.26 0.74
C ASP A 136 9.99 2.91 0.87
N PRO A 137 9.76 4.10 0.29
CA PRO A 137 8.49 4.79 0.38
C PRO A 137 7.29 3.94 -0.05
N ALA A 138 7.42 3.09 -1.07
CA ALA A 138 6.33 2.21 -1.51
C ALA A 138 5.96 1.18 -0.43
N ILE A 139 6.95 0.61 0.26
CA ILE A 139 6.73 -0.34 1.37
C ILE A 139 6.08 0.36 2.57
N MET A 140 6.53 1.56 2.91
CA MET A 140 5.90 2.34 3.99
C MET A 140 4.48 2.77 3.63
N GLY A 141 4.24 3.17 2.38
CA GLY A 141 2.93 3.50 1.85
C GLY A 141 1.98 2.30 1.89
N LEU A 142 2.46 1.12 1.50
CA LEU A 142 1.71 -0.14 1.61
C LEU A 142 1.29 -0.42 3.06
N ARG A 143 2.20 -0.26 4.03
CA ARG A 143 1.89 -0.43 5.46
C ARG A 143 0.80 0.54 5.92
N ASN A 144 0.83 1.78 5.42
CA ASN A 144 -0.22 2.76 5.72
C ASN A 144 -1.56 2.42 5.07
N ILE A 145 -1.55 1.87 3.84
CA ILE A 145 -2.77 1.35 3.19
C ILE A 145 -3.39 0.22 4.02
N LEU A 146 -2.58 -0.74 4.50
CA LEU A 146 -3.05 -1.81 5.37
C LEU A 146 -3.69 -1.26 6.66
N LYS A 147 -3.08 -0.22 7.25
CA LYS A 147 -3.67 0.48 8.40
C LYS A 147 -5.03 1.10 8.06
N VAL A 148 -5.16 1.75 6.91
CA VAL A 148 -6.43 2.32 6.45
C VAL A 148 -7.47 1.22 6.22
N CYS A 149 -7.07 0.07 5.69
CA CYS A 149 -7.97 -1.08 5.56
C CYS A 149 -8.49 -1.54 6.92
N CYS A 150 -7.62 -1.59 7.93
CA CYS A 150 -7.99 -1.90 9.31
C CYS A 150 -9.01 -0.93 9.90
N THR A 151 -8.80 0.37 9.75
CA THR A 151 -9.65 1.39 10.38
C THR A 151 -10.96 1.66 9.64
N HIS A 152 -11.16 1.11 8.44
CA HIS A 152 -12.34 1.33 7.60
C HIS A 152 -12.99 0.02 7.12
N ASP A 153 -12.77 -1.08 7.84
CA ASP A 153 -13.41 -2.38 7.61
C ASP A 153 -13.29 -2.89 6.16
N ILE A 154 -12.14 -2.61 5.54
CA ILE A 154 -11.77 -3.25 4.27
C ILE A 154 -11.22 -4.63 4.61
N THR A 155 -12.04 -5.64 4.29
CA THR A 155 -11.80 -7.04 4.65
C THR A 155 -10.88 -7.75 3.67
N THR A 156 -10.90 -7.35 2.39
CA THR A 156 -10.05 -7.94 1.35
C THR A 156 -9.20 -6.86 0.72
N ILE A 157 -7.90 -7.11 0.53
CA ILE A 157 -6.98 -6.18 -0.15
C ILE A 157 -6.12 -6.93 -1.16
N THR A 158 -6.14 -6.48 -2.42
CA THR A 158 -5.27 -6.99 -3.49
C THR A 158 -4.03 -6.10 -3.63
N ILE A 159 -2.85 -6.71 -3.57
CA ILE A 159 -1.55 -6.02 -3.56
C ILE A 159 -0.69 -6.53 -4.74
N PRO A 160 -0.12 -5.64 -5.58
CA PRO A 160 0.85 -6.05 -6.59
C PRO A 160 2.14 -6.51 -5.92
N LEU A 161 2.39 -7.82 -5.93
CA LEU A 161 3.45 -8.47 -5.15
C LEU A 161 4.85 -7.97 -5.49
N LEU A 162 5.10 -7.70 -6.76
CA LEU A 162 6.39 -7.23 -7.26
C LEU A 162 6.52 -5.71 -7.28
N LEU A 163 5.49 -4.99 -6.79
CA LEU A 163 5.40 -3.54 -6.85
C LEU A 163 5.62 -2.98 -8.27
N VAL A 164 5.12 -3.70 -9.27
CA VAL A 164 5.10 -3.31 -10.69
C VAL A 164 3.87 -3.90 -11.38
N HIS A 165 3.48 -3.31 -12.50
CA HIS A 165 2.34 -3.78 -13.31
C HIS A 165 2.76 -4.80 -14.36
N ASP A 166 3.90 -4.57 -15.01
CA ASP A 166 4.41 -5.39 -16.11
C ASP A 166 5.85 -5.83 -15.86
N MET A 167 6.20 -7.01 -16.36
CA MET A 167 7.59 -7.48 -16.39
C MET A 167 8.40 -6.74 -17.45
N SER A 168 9.64 -6.40 -17.12
CA SER A 168 10.65 -5.92 -18.07
C SER A 168 11.90 -6.83 -18.05
N GLU A 169 12.72 -6.77 -19.09
CA GLU A 169 13.91 -7.63 -19.25
C GLU A 169 14.94 -7.48 -18.11
N GLU A 170 14.97 -6.32 -17.46
CA GLU A 170 15.83 -6.01 -16.31
C GLU A 170 15.40 -6.73 -15.02
N MET A 171 14.18 -7.30 -14.97
CA MET A 171 13.62 -7.96 -13.78
C MET A 171 14.05 -9.42 -13.69
N THR A 172 15.28 -9.62 -13.22
CA THR A 172 15.85 -10.97 -12.97
C THR A 172 15.12 -11.73 -11.85
N ILE A 173 15.41 -13.03 -11.74
CA ILE A 173 14.84 -13.87 -10.66
C ILE A 173 15.11 -13.27 -9.26
N PRO A 174 16.36 -12.94 -8.88
CA PRO A 174 16.64 -12.32 -7.59
C PRO A 174 15.92 -10.98 -7.36
N TRP A 175 15.69 -10.21 -8.43
CA TRP A 175 14.97 -8.94 -8.37
C TRP A 175 13.53 -9.14 -7.91
N CYS A 176 12.86 -10.17 -8.46
CA CYS A 176 11.48 -10.52 -8.13
C CYS A 176 11.37 -11.06 -6.70
N LEU A 177 12.22 -12.04 -6.35
CA LEU A 177 12.21 -12.65 -5.02
C LEU A 177 12.44 -11.62 -3.92
N LYS A 178 13.40 -10.70 -4.10
CA LYS A 178 13.69 -9.65 -3.12
C LYS A 178 12.48 -8.76 -2.83
N ARG A 179 11.70 -8.40 -3.85
CA ARG A 179 10.50 -7.54 -3.70
C ARG A 179 9.34 -8.28 -3.08
N ALA A 180 9.09 -9.50 -3.54
CA ALA A 180 8.09 -10.36 -2.94
C ALA A 180 8.38 -10.58 -1.46
N GLU A 181 9.64 -10.84 -1.09
CA GLU A 181 10.05 -10.99 0.31
C GLU A 181 9.75 -9.74 1.13
N LEU A 182 10.06 -8.55 0.61
CA LEU A 182 9.78 -7.28 1.29
C LEU A 182 8.28 -7.05 1.49
N VAL A 183 7.47 -7.28 0.46
CA VAL A 183 6.01 -7.15 0.53
C VAL A 183 5.43 -8.17 1.51
N PHE A 184 5.82 -9.44 1.44
CA PHE A 184 5.38 -10.47 2.37
C PHE A 184 5.78 -10.15 3.82
N LYS A 185 7.02 -9.71 4.06
CA LYS A 185 7.47 -9.31 5.40
C LYS A 185 6.74 -8.08 5.93
N CYS A 186 6.44 -7.10 5.07
CA CYS A 186 5.64 -5.93 5.42
C CYS A 186 4.24 -6.35 5.88
N VAL A 187 3.55 -7.17 5.07
CA VAL A 187 2.21 -7.69 5.38
C VAL A 187 2.23 -8.55 6.65
N LYS A 188 3.17 -9.49 6.77
CA LYS A 188 3.32 -10.33 7.96
C LYS A 188 3.53 -9.49 9.23
N GLY A 189 4.46 -8.53 9.19
CA GLY A 189 4.74 -7.65 10.30
C GLY A 189 3.49 -6.86 10.72
N PHE A 190 2.77 -6.31 9.76
CA PHE A 190 1.51 -5.62 10.01
C PHE A 190 0.43 -6.54 10.62
N MET A 191 0.26 -7.75 10.08
CA MET A 191 -0.68 -8.73 10.64
C MET A 191 -0.35 -9.09 12.09
N MET A 192 0.93 -9.26 12.42
CA MET A 192 1.37 -9.55 13.79
C MET A 192 1.06 -8.39 14.75
N GLU A 193 1.20 -7.15 14.31
CA GLU A 193 0.84 -5.97 15.11
C GLU A 193 -0.67 -5.89 15.34
N MET A 194 -1.47 -6.08 14.27
CA MET A 194 -2.93 -5.94 14.32
C MET A 194 -3.68 -7.14 14.91
N ALA A 195 -3.06 -8.32 14.95
CA ALA A 195 -3.64 -9.51 15.57
C ALA A 195 -4.03 -9.30 17.05
N SER A 196 -3.41 -8.31 17.71
CA SER A 196 -3.74 -7.94 19.09
C SER A 196 -4.92 -6.97 19.22
N TRP A 197 -5.35 -6.30 18.15
CA TRP A 197 -6.30 -5.18 18.19
C TRP A 197 -7.66 -5.46 17.54
N ASP A 198 -7.73 -6.35 16.56
CA ASP A 198 -8.89 -6.44 15.64
C ASP A 198 -10.00 -7.41 16.08
N GLY A 199 -10.03 -7.85 17.34
CA GLY A 199 -11.14 -8.62 17.91
C GLY A 199 -11.49 -9.94 17.20
N GLY A 200 -10.66 -10.42 16.27
CA GLY A 200 -10.89 -11.65 15.49
C GLY A 200 -11.56 -11.46 14.13
N THR A 201 -11.67 -10.23 13.59
CA THR A 201 -12.18 -10.01 12.23
C THR A 201 -11.27 -10.67 11.20
N SER A 202 -11.82 -11.59 10.40
CA SER A 202 -11.05 -12.24 9.35
C SER A 202 -10.82 -11.28 8.18
N ARG A 203 -9.56 -11.15 7.75
CA ARG A 203 -9.16 -10.33 6.61
C ARG A 203 -8.37 -11.16 5.63
N THR A 204 -8.55 -10.87 4.35
CA THR A 204 -7.91 -11.56 3.24
C THR A 204 -6.94 -10.61 2.53
N VAL A 205 -5.68 -11.05 2.40
CA VAL A 205 -4.69 -10.37 1.56
C VAL A 205 -4.47 -11.22 0.32
N GLN A 206 -4.71 -10.64 -0.85
CA GLN A 206 -4.48 -11.25 -2.15
C GLN A 206 -3.23 -10.64 -2.76
N PHE A 207 -2.39 -11.47 -3.36
CA PHE A 207 -1.17 -11.05 -4.03
C PHE A 207 -1.33 -11.23 -5.53
N LEU A 208 -1.22 -10.14 -6.27
CA LEU A 208 -1.25 -10.12 -7.73
C LEU A 208 0.19 -10.15 -8.27
N VAL A 209 0.43 -10.97 -9.29
CA VAL A 209 1.68 -10.99 -10.05
C VAL A 209 1.39 -10.53 -11.49
N PRO A 210 2.37 -9.93 -12.18
CA PRO A 210 2.23 -9.60 -13.60
C PRO A 210 1.88 -10.83 -14.45
N GLN A 211 1.03 -10.64 -15.46
CA GLN A 211 0.57 -11.74 -16.32
C GLN A 211 1.71 -12.40 -17.12
N SER A 212 2.77 -11.65 -17.42
CA SER A 212 3.93 -12.09 -18.18
C SER A 212 5.00 -12.84 -17.34
N ILE A 213 4.69 -13.17 -16.09
CA ILE A 213 5.61 -13.91 -15.22
C ILE A 213 5.78 -15.37 -15.69
N SER A 214 6.99 -15.92 -15.59
CA SER A 214 7.21 -17.34 -15.90
C SER A 214 6.60 -18.25 -14.82
N GLU A 215 6.15 -19.45 -15.22
CA GLU A 215 5.63 -20.46 -14.28
C GLU A 215 6.64 -20.82 -13.20
N GLU A 216 7.93 -20.93 -13.57
CA GLU A 216 9.02 -21.19 -12.63
C GLU A 216 9.11 -20.11 -11.55
N MET A 217 9.07 -18.82 -11.95
CA MET A 217 9.08 -17.71 -11.02
C MET A 217 7.83 -17.72 -10.14
N PHE A 218 6.65 -17.95 -10.72
CA PHE A 218 5.41 -18.04 -9.97
C PHE A 218 5.46 -19.14 -8.89
N TYR A 219 6.03 -20.29 -9.22
CA TYR A 219 6.25 -21.38 -8.27
C TYR A 219 7.20 -20.98 -7.14
N GLN A 220 8.31 -20.30 -7.46
CA GLN A 220 9.24 -19.80 -6.44
C GLN A 220 8.57 -18.80 -5.50
N LEU A 221 7.80 -17.84 -6.04
CA LEU A 221 7.04 -16.87 -5.24
C LEU A 221 6.02 -17.56 -4.34
N SER A 222 5.31 -18.56 -4.86
CA SER A 222 4.31 -19.34 -4.12
C SER A 222 4.93 -20.11 -2.95
N ASN A 223 6.14 -20.64 -3.12
CA ASN A 223 6.85 -21.35 -2.05
C ASN A 223 7.38 -20.42 -0.95
N MET A 224 7.56 -19.13 -1.22
CA MET A 224 7.97 -18.15 -0.20
C MET A 224 6.86 -17.88 0.81
N LEU A 225 5.59 -17.94 0.40
CA LEU A 225 4.43 -17.70 1.28
C LEU A 225 4.46 -18.56 2.55
N PRO A 226 4.48 -19.91 2.48
CA PRO A 226 4.49 -20.73 3.69
C PRO A 226 5.76 -20.57 4.51
N GLN A 227 6.90 -20.28 3.86
CA GLN A 227 8.17 -20.05 4.57
C GLN A 227 8.13 -18.76 5.39
N ILE A 228 7.64 -17.67 4.81
CA ILE A 228 7.59 -16.37 5.47
C ILE A 228 6.47 -16.34 6.49
N PHE A 229 5.26 -16.80 6.18
CA PHE A 229 4.10 -16.72 7.07
C PHE A 229 4.04 -17.83 8.12
N ARG A 230 5.05 -18.71 8.21
CA ARG A 230 5.15 -19.69 9.29
C ARG A 230 5.15 -18.98 10.65
N VAL A 231 4.24 -19.41 11.52
CA VAL A 231 4.20 -19.03 12.93
C VAL A 231 5.16 -19.97 13.67
N SER A 232 6.22 -19.42 14.26
CA SER A 232 7.09 -20.20 15.14
C SER A 232 6.37 -20.40 16.47
N SER A 233 6.08 -21.65 16.84
CA SER A 233 5.61 -21.98 18.18
C SER A 233 6.75 -21.71 19.17
N THR A 234 6.55 -20.78 20.10
CA THR A 234 7.46 -20.60 21.23
C THR A 234 7.40 -21.84 22.11
N LEU A 235 8.54 -22.48 22.35
CA LEU A 235 8.68 -23.54 23.33
C LEU A 235 8.36 -22.97 24.71
N THR A 236 7.23 -23.35 25.28
CA THR A 236 6.86 -22.97 26.65
C THR A 236 7.77 -23.76 27.59
N LEU A 237 8.80 -23.11 28.15
CA LEU A 237 9.64 -23.73 29.18
C LEU A 237 8.78 -23.90 30.45
N THR A 238 8.16 -25.06 30.62
CA THR A 238 7.58 -25.43 31.91
C THR A 238 8.72 -25.75 32.86
N SER A 239 9.04 -24.87 33.81
CA SER A 239 9.93 -25.22 34.91
C SER A 239 9.22 -26.30 35.74
N LYS A 240 9.70 -27.54 35.67
CA LYS A 240 9.31 -28.56 36.65
C LYS A 240 9.95 -28.18 37.98
N THR A 241 9.20 -27.50 38.85
CA THR A 241 9.60 -27.31 40.25
C THR A 241 9.68 -28.70 40.89
N PRO A 242 10.84 -29.14 41.40
CA PRO A 242 10.93 -30.42 42.08
C PRO A 242 10.13 -30.34 43.38
N ILE A 243 9.14 -31.21 43.52
CA ILE A 243 8.41 -31.42 44.77
C ILE A 243 9.42 -31.98 45.79
N LYS A 244 9.78 -31.17 46.80
CA LYS A 244 10.47 -31.68 47.99
C LYS A 244 9.44 -32.49 48.80
N ASN A 245 9.54 -33.81 48.75
CA ASN A 245 8.87 -34.68 49.70
C ASN A 245 9.53 -34.48 51.07
N ASN A 246 8.85 -33.77 51.98
CA ASN A 246 9.12 -33.85 53.40
C ASN A 246 8.35 -35.06 53.96
N SER A 247 9.06 -36.17 54.15
CA SER A 247 8.62 -37.24 55.05
C SER A 247 9.25 -37.02 56.43
N HIS A 248 8.42 -37.19 57.47
CA HIS A 248 8.76 -37.19 58.89
C HIS A 248 9.96 -38.05 59.25
#